data_AF-A0A285ZPV8-F1
#
_entry.id   AF-A0A285ZPV8-F1
#
_cell.length_a   1.000
_cell.length_b   1.000
_cell.length_c   1.000
_cell.angle_alpha   90.00
_cell.angle_beta   90.00
_cell.angle_gamma   90.00
#
_symmetry.space_group_name_H-M   'P 1'
#
loop_
_entity.id
_entity.type
_entity.pdbx_description
1 polymer ?
#
loop_
_entity_poly.entity_id
_entity_poly.type
_entity_poly.pdbx_seq_one_letter_code
_entity_poly.pdbx_strand_id
1 'polypeptide(L)'
;MKCKFLLMLLSSAVALQAALIKDVRFNCAKNCQMEFQFASDKNLPTFFQKYDNASKTLLVGFSESDFALGLGNYDIDGASPYVRSMSVTKELYRGMNFLMIRMPVGASINSDKNAIALDKSRFLLKFAGKKGNSWTLSKLFAANKKAAEKAAREEEKRLAAERKAAEKQALLDRKAAQEEEKRLAAERKAAEKKAMQERKAAEKAAAQMASVVAPEANASALLPGLKEMTVLIGSGMEQFRLVANTRLSISDVSNPNPSLLITVAMKGPEKSPVFKVSAGSLVKSVFWDAHGLNIQLSPGARPVILVQEGALILQTAENAIRRDGFIFWSARPNGIYVRDWMKSPDAAPEFSDFVKTYEKESKKVVASSQTFHLRPVVRELIVVADETELYASPSEKAQVLQRVVFGDRVVNMDLNGLYRKVQVGNKIGYVNRRAVSFTDELSAVQMERLKKVDQERGEMLTQGMKPGGSALDELYEDRVTYSSFGRRDPFVEIKGLVEEGINIDQVELVGIIWEAEEPVAILVESKNPSVSYTIKEGDKIMNGKVLKITQTDVLFLIQEFGVSRRYSMGLPDKFGGQK
;
A
#
# COMPACT_ATOMS: atom_id res chain seq x y z
N MET A 1 73.17 -16.80 -25.98
CA MET A 1 73.54 -16.01 -27.17
C MET A 1 72.57 -14.86 -27.33
N LYS A 2 73.11 -13.66 -27.58
CA LYS A 2 72.38 -12.42 -27.89
C LYS A 2 71.99 -12.41 -29.38
N CYS A 3 70.77 -12.01 -29.72
CA CYS A 3 70.40 -11.22 -30.92
C CYS A 3 68.87 -11.05 -30.94
N LYS A 4 68.35 -9.85 -30.70
CA LYS A 4 68.05 -8.84 -31.74
C LYS A 4 67.11 -9.38 -32.81
N PHE A 5 65.80 -9.18 -32.62
CA PHE A 5 64.95 -8.68 -33.71
C PHE A 5 63.90 -7.74 -33.12
N LEU A 6 64.19 -6.47 -33.31
CA LEU A 6 63.41 -5.29 -32.98
C LEU A 6 62.76 -4.84 -34.30
N LEU A 7 61.52 -4.36 -34.21
CA LEU A 7 60.89 -3.41 -35.14
C LEU A 7 60.66 -3.86 -36.59
N MET A 8 59.39 -4.04 -36.96
CA MET A 8 58.72 -3.25 -38.02
C MET A 8 57.28 -3.75 -38.20
N LEU A 9 56.32 -3.00 -37.64
CA LEU A 9 54.96 -2.80 -38.16
C LEU A 9 54.23 -1.83 -37.21
N LEU A 10 54.78 -0.62 -37.06
CA LEU A 10 53.98 0.56 -36.70
C LEU A 10 53.50 1.16 -38.02
N SER A 11 52.38 0.65 -38.52
CA SER A 11 51.55 1.38 -39.47
C SER A 11 51.06 2.65 -38.79
N SER A 12 51.48 3.78 -39.34
CA SER A 12 51.12 5.15 -39.01
C SER A 12 49.60 5.37 -39.11
N ALA A 13 48.88 5.09 -38.03
CA ALA A 13 47.62 5.75 -37.75
C ALA A 13 47.97 7.15 -37.20
N VAL A 14 47.94 8.16 -38.08
CA VAL A 14 47.82 9.55 -37.64
C VAL A 14 46.42 9.68 -37.04
N ALA A 15 46.26 9.29 -35.78
CA ALA A 15 45.08 9.64 -35.01
C ALA A 15 45.06 11.17 -34.96
N LEU A 16 44.05 11.80 -35.56
CA LEU A 16 43.70 13.18 -35.26
C LEU A 16 43.51 13.25 -33.74
N GLN A 17 44.52 13.75 -33.04
CA GLN A 17 44.45 13.92 -31.59
C GLN A 17 43.45 15.05 -31.34
N ALA A 18 42.25 14.70 -30.85
CA ALA A 18 41.28 15.67 -30.39
C ALA A 18 41.93 16.65 -29.41
N ALA A 19 41.63 17.94 -29.55
CA ALA A 19 42.22 18.96 -28.69
C ALA A 19 41.67 18.83 -27.26
N LEU A 20 42.52 18.45 -26.31
CA LEU A 20 42.10 18.21 -24.93
C LEU A 20 42.16 19.49 -24.09
N ILE A 21 41.03 19.92 -23.54
CA ILE A 21 40.93 20.95 -22.50
C ILE A 21 41.22 20.30 -21.14
N LYS A 22 42.32 20.71 -20.50
CA LYS A 22 42.75 20.22 -19.18
C LYS A 22 41.92 20.80 -18.05
N ASP A 23 41.56 22.07 -18.14
CA ASP A 23 40.86 22.78 -17.06
C ASP A 23 40.20 24.06 -17.58
N VAL A 24 39.21 24.53 -16.82
CA VAL A 24 38.53 25.82 -17.05
C VAL A 24 38.67 26.67 -15.80
N ARG A 25 39.09 27.93 -15.98
CA ARG A 25 39.37 28.85 -14.89
C ARG A 25 38.73 30.19 -15.14
N PHE A 26 38.18 30.79 -14.10
CA PHE A 26 37.77 32.17 -14.13
C PHE A 26 38.72 32.98 -13.27
N ASN A 27 39.36 33.98 -13.87
CA ASN A 27 40.28 34.88 -13.18
C ASN A 27 39.74 36.30 -13.29
N CYS A 28 39.56 36.96 -12.15
CA CYS A 28 39.17 38.38 -12.09
C CYS A 28 40.05 39.21 -11.15
N ALA A 29 41.36 38.93 -11.10
CA ALA A 29 42.30 39.69 -10.27
C ALA A 29 42.52 41.14 -10.78
N LYS A 30 42.55 41.36 -12.10
CA LYS A 30 42.72 42.69 -12.72
C LYS A 30 41.70 42.93 -13.84
N ASN A 31 41.51 41.93 -14.69
CA ASN A 31 40.49 41.85 -15.72
C ASN A 31 39.75 40.51 -15.55
N CYS A 32 38.42 40.53 -15.56
CA CYS A 32 37.63 39.30 -15.54
C CYS A 32 37.77 38.56 -16.88
N GLN A 33 38.26 37.32 -16.85
CA GLN A 33 38.41 36.48 -18.04
C GLN A 33 38.18 35.00 -17.71
N MET A 34 37.57 34.28 -18.65
CA MET A 34 37.56 32.82 -18.68
C MET A 34 38.79 32.31 -19.41
N GLU A 35 39.47 31.33 -18.84
CA GLU A 35 40.64 30.66 -19.39
C GLU A 35 40.32 29.19 -19.59
N PHE A 36 40.36 28.74 -20.85
CA PHE A 36 40.30 27.35 -21.24
C PHE A 36 41.73 26.89 -21.51
N GLN A 37 42.24 26.03 -20.62
CA GLN A 37 43.61 25.54 -20.67
C GLN A 37 43.69 24.27 -21.52
N PHE A 38 44.22 24.37 -22.73
CA PHE A 38 44.48 23.22 -23.59
C PHE A 38 45.73 22.45 -23.17
N ALA A 39 45.78 21.17 -23.53
CA ALA A 39 46.88 20.28 -23.24
C ALA A 39 48.14 20.58 -24.07
N SER A 40 47.95 21.08 -25.29
CA SER A 40 48.99 21.49 -26.24
C SER A 40 48.63 22.83 -26.87
N ASP A 41 49.63 23.54 -27.34
CA ASP A 41 49.52 24.72 -28.22
C ASP A 41 49.53 24.36 -29.71
N LYS A 42 49.74 23.08 -30.04
CA LYS A 42 49.68 22.54 -31.40
C LYS A 42 48.25 22.11 -31.72
N ASN A 43 47.76 22.48 -32.92
CA ASN A 43 46.43 22.14 -33.43
C ASN A 43 45.27 22.58 -32.53
N LEU A 44 45.23 23.88 -32.20
CA LEU A 44 44.10 24.45 -31.46
C LEU A 44 42.81 24.37 -32.27
N PRO A 45 41.69 24.00 -31.63
CA PRO A 45 40.43 23.76 -32.32
C PRO A 45 39.81 25.07 -32.83
N THR A 46 39.02 24.98 -33.89
CA THR A 46 38.09 26.07 -34.23
C THR A 46 37.05 26.22 -33.13
N PHE A 47 36.55 27.43 -32.93
CA PHE A 47 35.59 27.71 -31.87
C PHE A 47 34.47 28.64 -32.35
N PHE A 48 33.38 28.67 -31.61
CA PHE A 48 32.38 29.71 -31.73
C PHE A 48 31.83 30.11 -30.36
N GLN A 49 31.23 31.29 -30.31
CA GLN A 49 30.54 31.80 -29.15
C GLN A 49 29.13 32.24 -29.54
N LYS A 50 28.15 31.94 -28.70
CA LYS A 50 26.77 32.39 -28.88
C LYS A 50 26.17 32.78 -27.54
N TYR A 51 25.56 33.95 -27.48
CA TYR A 51 24.86 34.42 -26.29
C TYR A 51 23.36 34.38 -26.53
N ASP A 52 22.64 33.69 -25.66
CA ASP A 52 21.19 33.68 -25.66
C ASP A 52 20.66 34.62 -24.58
N ASN A 53 20.00 35.70 -25.02
CA ASN A 53 19.47 36.73 -24.14
C ASN A 53 18.25 36.25 -23.34
N ALA A 54 17.47 35.30 -23.86
CA ALA A 54 16.27 34.79 -23.19
C ALA A 54 16.65 33.90 -22.00
N SER A 55 17.57 32.96 -22.23
CA SER A 55 18.06 32.04 -21.18
C SER A 55 19.25 32.58 -20.39
N LYS A 56 19.73 33.80 -20.68
CA LYS A 56 20.95 34.41 -20.09
C LYS A 56 22.10 33.42 -20.07
N THR A 57 22.32 32.76 -21.20
CA THR A 57 23.27 31.65 -21.31
C THR A 57 24.30 31.97 -22.37
N LEU A 58 25.57 31.81 -21.99
CA LEU A 58 26.70 31.90 -22.89
C LEU A 58 27.14 30.48 -23.30
N LEU A 59 27.13 30.22 -24.59
CA LEU A 59 27.59 28.97 -25.18
C LEU A 59 28.93 29.20 -25.87
N VAL A 60 29.91 28.36 -25.53
CA VAL A 60 31.22 28.32 -26.19
C VAL A 60 31.42 26.91 -26.72
N GLY A 61 31.58 26.78 -28.04
CA GLY A 61 31.80 25.49 -28.69
C GLY A 61 33.23 25.38 -29.21
N PHE A 62 33.88 24.23 -29.00
CA PHE A 62 35.20 23.91 -29.56
C PHE A 62 35.11 22.67 -30.45
N SER A 63 35.54 22.77 -31.70
CA SER A 63 35.54 21.64 -32.66
C SER A 63 36.53 20.55 -32.23
N GLU A 64 36.19 19.29 -32.45
CA GLU A 64 37.04 18.10 -32.25
C GLU A 64 37.81 18.13 -30.93
N SER A 65 37.14 18.57 -29.87
CA SER A 65 37.74 18.78 -28.56
C SER A 65 37.17 17.85 -27.50
N ASP A 66 37.98 17.58 -26.48
CA ASP A 66 37.63 16.79 -25.31
C ASP A 66 37.85 17.57 -24.02
N PHE A 67 37.15 17.20 -22.95
CA PHE A 67 37.31 17.82 -21.64
C PHE A 67 37.79 16.82 -20.60
N ALA A 68 38.93 17.11 -19.95
CA ALA A 68 39.57 16.20 -19.01
C ALA A 68 38.74 15.89 -17.77
N LEU A 69 37.84 16.79 -17.36
CA LEU A 69 36.92 16.56 -16.23
C LEU A 69 35.67 15.75 -16.63
N GLY A 70 35.46 15.51 -17.93
CA GLY A 70 34.34 14.75 -18.47
C GLY A 70 33.14 15.61 -18.90
N LEU A 71 32.13 14.95 -19.48
CA LEU A 71 30.86 15.59 -19.83
C LEU A 71 29.96 15.64 -18.58
N GLY A 72 29.13 16.67 -18.47
CA GLY A 72 28.20 16.81 -17.34
C GLY A 72 28.00 18.25 -16.88
N ASN A 73 27.30 18.38 -15.75
CA ASN A 73 26.99 19.66 -15.12
C ASN A 73 27.96 19.93 -13.95
N TYR A 74 28.42 21.16 -13.85
CA TYR A 74 29.35 21.64 -12.85
C TYR A 74 28.80 22.90 -12.20
N ASP A 75 28.48 22.79 -10.92
CA ASP A 75 28.04 23.93 -10.12
C ASP A 75 29.24 24.77 -9.69
N ILE A 76 29.09 26.09 -9.84
CA ILE A 76 30.16 27.05 -9.57
C ILE A 76 29.73 27.97 -8.43
N ASP A 77 28.81 28.90 -8.72
CA ASP A 77 28.24 29.82 -7.74
C ASP A 77 26.98 30.47 -8.33
N GLY A 78 25.79 30.07 -7.86
CA GLY A 78 24.52 30.60 -8.36
C GLY A 78 24.35 32.12 -8.22
N ALA A 79 25.05 32.74 -7.26
CA ALA A 79 25.02 34.18 -7.02
C ALA A 79 26.05 34.96 -7.84
N SER A 80 26.90 34.26 -8.61
CA SER A 80 27.94 34.89 -9.41
C SER A 80 27.37 35.89 -10.42
N PRO A 81 27.92 37.12 -10.51
CA PRO A 81 27.55 38.07 -11.54
C PRO A 81 28.08 37.69 -12.94
N TYR A 82 28.99 36.70 -13.02
CA TYR A 82 29.54 36.14 -14.26
C TYR A 82 28.99 34.74 -14.47
N VAL A 83 29.80 33.70 -14.44
CA VAL A 83 29.35 32.31 -14.66
C VAL A 83 28.79 31.73 -13.38
N ARG A 84 27.56 31.19 -13.47
CA ARG A 84 26.84 30.60 -12.33
C ARG A 84 27.01 29.09 -12.25
N SER A 85 26.96 28.43 -13.39
CA SER A 85 27.22 27.00 -13.56
C SER A 85 27.78 26.75 -14.94
N MET A 86 28.25 25.53 -15.19
CA MET A 86 28.77 25.13 -16.49
C MET A 86 28.29 23.73 -16.83
N SER A 87 27.78 23.54 -18.03
CA SER A 87 27.38 22.24 -18.58
C SER A 87 28.21 21.93 -19.80
N VAL A 88 28.75 20.72 -19.88
CA VAL A 88 29.62 20.27 -20.97
C VAL A 88 28.98 19.09 -21.67
N THR A 89 28.65 19.28 -22.93
CA THR A 89 28.04 18.26 -23.80
C THR A 89 28.85 18.10 -25.08
N LYS A 90 28.66 16.99 -25.80
CA LYS A 90 29.16 16.83 -27.18
C LYS A 90 27.99 16.87 -28.12
N GLU A 91 28.08 17.69 -29.16
CA GLU A 91 27.04 17.83 -30.17
C GLU A 91 27.66 17.76 -31.57
N LEU A 92 26.99 17.08 -32.50
CA LEU A 92 27.38 17.06 -33.90
C LEU A 92 26.84 18.31 -34.58
N TYR A 93 27.72 19.18 -35.06
CA TYR A 93 27.34 20.40 -35.77
C TYR A 93 28.02 20.46 -37.14
N ARG A 94 27.20 20.48 -38.21
CA ARG A 94 27.67 20.47 -39.62
C ARG A 94 28.68 19.36 -39.94
N GLY A 95 28.45 18.16 -39.39
CA GLY A 95 29.29 16.98 -39.64
C GLY A 95 30.59 16.91 -38.82
N MET A 96 30.84 17.87 -37.93
CA MET A 96 31.97 17.85 -37.00
C MET A 96 31.48 17.76 -35.55
N ASN A 97 32.23 17.06 -34.69
CA ASN A 97 31.93 16.99 -33.27
C ASN A 97 32.37 18.28 -32.58
N PHE A 98 31.48 18.91 -31.83
CA PHE A 98 31.79 20.06 -30.99
C PHE A 98 31.64 19.70 -29.52
N LEU A 99 32.62 20.11 -28.73
CA LEU A 99 32.50 20.19 -27.29
C LEU A 99 31.78 21.49 -26.95
N MET A 100 30.55 21.37 -26.47
CA MET A 100 29.64 22.47 -26.17
C MET A 100 29.70 22.78 -24.68
N ILE A 101 30.17 23.99 -24.35
CA ILE A 101 30.27 24.47 -22.98
C ILE A 101 29.21 25.55 -22.78
N ARG A 102 28.11 25.16 -22.13
CA ARG A 102 26.96 26.01 -21.84
C ARG A 102 27.08 26.58 -20.43
N MET A 103 27.08 27.90 -20.33
CA MET A 103 27.26 28.61 -19.06
C MET A 103 26.07 29.54 -18.83
N PRO A 104 25.17 29.24 -17.89
CA PRO A 104 24.26 30.23 -17.34
C PRO A 104 25.08 31.38 -16.72
N VAL A 105 24.81 32.61 -17.14
CA VAL A 105 25.57 33.80 -16.74
C VAL A 105 24.71 34.85 -16.06
N GLY A 106 25.34 35.66 -15.21
CA GLY A 106 24.76 36.83 -14.56
C GLY A 106 24.88 38.10 -15.42
N ALA A 107 24.48 39.23 -14.82
CA ALA A 107 24.35 40.50 -15.53
C ALA A 107 25.65 41.06 -16.12
N SER A 108 26.83 40.59 -15.67
CA SER A 108 28.12 41.06 -16.19
C SER A 108 28.52 40.44 -17.54
N ILE A 109 27.78 39.45 -18.04
CA ILE A 109 27.96 38.88 -19.38
C ILE A 109 26.63 38.98 -20.12
N ASN A 110 26.55 39.89 -21.09
CA ASN A 110 25.30 40.21 -21.80
C ASN A 110 25.43 40.16 -23.33
N SER A 111 26.56 39.66 -23.83
CA SER A 111 26.84 39.55 -25.27
C SER A 111 27.80 38.39 -25.53
N ASP A 112 27.84 37.94 -26.78
CA ASP A 112 28.84 37.03 -27.36
C ASP A 112 30.00 37.76 -28.03
N LYS A 113 29.99 39.09 -28.11
CA LYS A 113 31.08 39.91 -28.68
C LYS A 113 32.20 40.16 -27.67
N ASN A 114 32.60 39.13 -26.93
CA ASN A 114 33.65 39.25 -25.93
C ASN A 114 35.03 39.25 -26.60
N ALA A 115 36.00 39.97 -26.03
CA ALA A 115 37.34 40.02 -26.60
C ALA A 115 38.06 38.69 -26.36
N ILE A 116 38.67 38.14 -27.41
CA ILE A 116 39.32 36.85 -27.38
C ILE A 116 40.83 37.05 -27.48
N ALA A 117 41.59 36.31 -26.70
CA ALA A 117 43.04 36.25 -26.81
C ALA A 117 43.51 34.81 -26.70
N LEU A 118 44.57 34.50 -27.43
CA LEU A 118 45.25 33.22 -27.33
C LEU A 118 46.66 33.46 -26.78
N ASP A 119 46.99 32.78 -25.70
CA ASP A 119 48.32 32.83 -25.09
C ASP A 119 48.85 31.41 -24.91
N LYS A 120 49.65 30.97 -25.88
CA LYS A 120 50.13 29.58 -26.02
C LYS A 120 48.94 28.62 -26.05
N SER A 121 48.86 27.69 -25.11
CA SER A 121 47.77 26.73 -24.96
C SER A 121 46.59 27.27 -24.13
N ARG A 122 46.50 28.59 -23.91
CA ARG A 122 45.41 29.21 -23.14
C ARG A 122 44.51 30.01 -24.05
N PHE A 123 43.26 29.60 -24.15
CA PHE A 123 42.23 30.36 -24.82
C PHE A 123 41.52 31.24 -23.81
N LEU A 124 41.60 32.55 -24.00
CA LEU A 124 41.11 33.56 -23.06
C LEU A 124 39.90 34.28 -23.64
N LEU A 125 38.81 34.25 -22.88
CA LEU A 125 37.61 35.03 -23.14
C LEU A 125 37.51 36.16 -22.12
N LYS A 126 37.75 37.40 -22.56
CA LYS A 126 37.78 38.59 -21.71
C LYS A 126 36.40 39.22 -21.59
N PHE A 127 35.97 39.45 -20.36
CA PHE A 127 34.68 40.06 -20.04
C PHE A 127 34.84 41.51 -19.59
N ALA A 128 33.81 42.31 -19.81
CA ALA A 128 33.74 43.68 -19.32
C ALA A 128 33.44 43.69 -17.81
N GLY A 129 34.46 43.87 -16.98
CA GLY A 129 34.29 44.05 -15.53
C GLY A 129 35.54 43.76 -14.70
N LYS A 130 35.51 44.20 -13.43
CA LYS A 130 36.65 44.16 -12.50
C LYS A 130 36.35 43.52 -11.13
N LYS A 131 35.14 42.98 -10.93
CA LYS A 131 34.70 42.45 -9.62
C LYS A 131 34.17 41.05 -9.79
N GLY A 132 34.88 40.03 -9.30
CA GLY A 132 34.40 38.64 -9.32
C GLY A 132 35.34 37.71 -8.56
N ASN A 133 34.78 36.63 -7.99
CA ASN A 133 35.57 35.62 -7.30
C ASN A 133 36.25 34.71 -8.31
N SER A 134 37.57 34.60 -8.24
CA SER A 134 38.32 33.72 -9.14
C SER A 134 38.18 32.26 -8.69
N TRP A 135 38.04 31.35 -9.64
CA TRP A 135 37.89 29.92 -9.36
C TRP A 135 38.55 29.06 -10.43
N THR A 136 38.79 27.79 -10.08
CA THR A 136 39.37 26.77 -10.95
C THR A 136 38.46 25.56 -10.86
N LEU A 137 37.93 25.10 -12.00
CA LEU A 137 36.88 24.09 -12.00
C LEU A 137 37.35 22.76 -11.41
N SER A 138 38.57 22.32 -11.75
CA SER A 138 39.16 21.10 -11.17
C SER A 138 39.20 21.12 -9.63
N LYS A 139 39.48 22.28 -9.03
CA LYS A 139 39.50 22.45 -7.57
C LYS A 139 38.09 22.41 -6.97
N LEU A 140 37.13 23.09 -7.60
CA LEU A 140 35.73 23.07 -7.16
C LEU A 140 35.16 21.65 -7.22
N PHE A 141 35.38 20.95 -8.33
CA PHE A 141 34.93 19.58 -8.53
C PHE A 141 35.54 18.61 -7.49
N ALA A 142 36.85 18.71 -7.25
CA ALA A 142 37.52 17.89 -6.23
C ALA A 142 37.02 18.18 -4.80
N ALA A 143 36.71 19.44 -4.48
CA ALA A 143 36.16 19.83 -3.17
C ALA A 143 34.72 19.30 -3.00
N ASN A 144 33.88 19.46 -4.01
CA ASN A 144 32.49 19.00 -3.98
C ASN A 144 32.39 17.47 -3.91
N LYS A 145 33.25 16.74 -4.65
CA LYS A 145 33.31 15.28 -4.58
C LYS A 145 33.66 14.80 -3.16
N LYS A 146 34.67 15.41 -2.53
CA LYS A 146 35.05 15.07 -1.14
C LYS A 146 33.96 15.40 -0.13
N ALA A 147 33.25 16.52 -0.31
CA ALA A 147 32.14 16.90 0.55
C ALA A 147 30.96 15.90 0.42
N ALA A 148 30.62 15.50 -0.82
CA ALA A 148 29.59 14.51 -1.08
C ALA A 148 29.93 13.13 -0.50
N GLU A 149 31.17 12.66 -0.66
CA GLU A 149 31.65 11.40 -0.07
C GLU A 149 31.58 11.43 1.48
N LYS A 150 31.93 12.56 2.10
CA LYS A 150 31.83 12.73 3.55
C LYS A 150 30.38 12.69 4.02
N ALA A 151 29.47 13.40 3.34
CA ALA A 151 28.05 13.44 3.66
C ALA A 151 27.40 12.05 3.52
N ALA A 152 27.69 11.33 2.43
CA ALA A 152 27.20 9.97 2.22
C ALA A 152 27.67 9.02 3.33
N ARG A 153 28.93 9.12 3.76
CA ARG A 153 29.46 8.30 4.86
C ARG A 153 28.84 8.64 6.22
N GLU A 154 28.47 9.90 6.44
CA GLU A 154 27.79 10.33 7.66
C GLU A 154 26.33 9.86 7.70
N GLU A 155 25.64 9.94 6.56
CA GLU A 155 24.28 9.42 6.39
C GLU A 155 24.23 7.90 6.56
N GLU A 156 25.17 7.16 5.97
CA GLU A 156 25.30 5.71 6.14
C GLU A 156 25.48 5.33 7.62
N LYS A 157 26.31 6.08 8.36
CA LYS A 157 26.49 5.88 9.81
C LYS A 157 25.19 6.14 10.59
N ARG A 158 24.44 7.17 10.24
CA ARG A 158 23.15 7.49 10.88
C ARG A 158 22.14 6.38 10.65
N LEU A 159 22.00 5.91 9.41
CA LEU A 159 21.11 4.81 9.06
C LEU A 159 21.50 3.50 9.76
N ALA A 160 22.81 3.22 9.87
CA ALA A 160 23.30 2.04 10.60
C ALA A 160 23.01 2.13 12.11
N ALA A 161 23.10 3.32 12.72
CA ALA A 161 22.76 3.53 14.12
C ALA A 161 21.26 3.39 14.38
N GLU A 162 20.42 3.92 13.49
CA GLU A 162 18.96 3.81 13.56
C GLU A 162 18.49 2.36 13.41
N ARG A 163 19.05 1.60 12.46
CA ARG A 163 18.77 0.16 12.32
C ARG A 163 19.12 -0.63 13.59
N LYS A 164 20.26 -0.33 14.21
CA LYS A 164 20.66 -0.96 15.48
C LYS A 164 19.74 -0.58 16.64
N ALA A 165 19.20 0.64 16.66
CA ALA A 165 18.22 1.06 17.66
C ALA A 165 16.88 0.35 17.47
N ALA A 166 16.39 0.28 16.23
CA ALA A 166 15.16 -0.42 15.88
C ALA A 166 15.23 -1.93 16.20
N GLU A 167 16.35 -2.58 15.90
CA GLU A 167 16.55 -4.00 16.22
C GLU A 167 16.54 -4.26 17.74
N LYS A 168 17.17 -3.37 18.53
CA LYS A 168 17.12 -3.45 20.00
C LYS A 168 15.69 -3.27 20.53
N GLN A 169 14.94 -2.31 19.99
CA GLN A 169 13.56 -2.08 20.39
C GLN A 169 12.68 -3.29 20.07
N ALA A 170 12.78 -3.83 18.85
CA ALA A 170 12.04 -5.03 18.45
C ALA A 170 12.34 -6.25 19.34
N LEU A 171 13.58 -6.40 19.81
CA LEU A 171 13.96 -7.47 20.73
C LEU A 171 13.36 -7.27 22.13
N LEU A 172 13.26 -6.03 22.62
CA LEU A 172 12.58 -5.71 23.88
C LEU A 172 11.08 -5.96 23.77
N ASP A 173 10.45 -5.52 22.68
CA ASP A 173 9.00 -5.72 22.45
C ASP A 173 8.66 -7.22 22.34
N ARG A 174 9.52 -8.01 21.68
CA ARG A 174 9.35 -9.47 21.60
C ARG A 174 9.45 -10.14 22.97
N LYS A 175 10.34 -9.67 23.85
CA LYS A 175 10.45 -10.18 25.23
C LYS A 175 9.22 -9.82 26.05
N ALA A 176 8.73 -8.58 25.94
CA ALA A 176 7.52 -8.13 26.62
C ALA A 176 6.29 -8.95 26.18
N ALA A 177 6.13 -9.18 24.87
CA ALA A 177 5.04 -10.00 24.33
C ALA A 177 5.08 -11.45 24.84
N GLN A 178 6.28 -12.06 24.91
CA GLN A 178 6.43 -13.41 25.47
C GLN A 178 6.11 -13.48 26.97
N GLU A 179 6.41 -12.42 27.73
CA GLU A 179 6.07 -12.35 29.15
C GLU A 179 4.57 -12.17 29.38
N GLU A 180 3.92 -11.33 28.56
CA GLU A 180 2.47 -11.16 28.58
C GLU A 180 1.74 -12.45 28.20
N GLU A 181 2.20 -13.17 27.16
CA GLU A 181 1.64 -14.46 26.77
C GLU A 181 1.77 -15.49 27.90
N LYS A 182 2.90 -15.53 28.60
CA LYS A 182 3.09 -16.40 29.77
C LYS A 182 2.13 -16.04 30.91
N ARG A 183 1.89 -14.75 31.16
CA ARG A 183 0.93 -14.29 32.18
C ARG A 183 -0.49 -14.71 31.82
N LEU A 184 -0.91 -14.49 30.57
CA LEU A 184 -2.24 -14.89 30.09
C LEU A 184 -2.42 -16.42 30.12
N ALA A 185 -1.38 -17.19 29.79
CA ALA A 185 -1.41 -18.66 29.88
C ALA A 185 -1.51 -19.13 31.34
N ALA A 186 -0.81 -18.50 32.27
CA ALA A 186 -0.90 -18.81 33.70
C ALA A 186 -2.28 -18.46 34.27
N GLU A 187 -2.84 -17.31 33.88
CA GLU A 187 -4.18 -16.88 34.27
C GLU A 187 -5.27 -17.83 33.73
N ARG A 188 -5.16 -18.24 32.46
CA ARG A 188 -6.05 -19.27 31.87
C ARG A 188 -5.98 -20.60 32.63
N LYS A 189 -4.78 -21.06 32.98
CA LYS A 189 -4.60 -22.29 33.79
C LYS A 189 -5.19 -22.13 35.20
N ALA A 190 -5.09 -20.95 35.81
CA ALA A 190 -5.68 -20.68 37.12
C ALA A 190 -7.22 -20.64 37.04
N ALA A 191 -7.78 -19.99 36.01
CA ALA A 191 -9.21 -19.95 35.76
C ALA A 191 -9.78 -21.35 35.48
N GLU A 192 -9.08 -22.17 34.70
CA GLU A 192 -9.47 -23.56 34.42
C GLU A 192 -9.45 -24.42 35.70
N LYS A 193 -8.42 -24.28 36.54
CA LYS A 193 -8.38 -24.96 37.85
C LYS A 193 -9.53 -24.52 38.76
N LYS A 194 -9.84 -23.23 38.79
CA LYS A 194 -10.97 -22.68 39.57
C LYS A 194 -12.30 -23.21 39.06
N ALA A 195 -12.53 -23.21 37.75
CA ALA A 195 -13.72 -23.77 37.13
C ALA A 195 -13.86 -25.29 37.38
N MET A 196 -12.76 -26.04 37.39
CA MET A 196 -12.78 -27.46 37.74
C MET A 196 -13.09 -27.69 39.23
N GLN A 197 -12.58 -26.85 40.13
CA GLN A 197 -12.93 -26.90 41.55
C GLN A 197 -14.38 -26.53 41.79
N GLU A 198 -14.89 -25.49 41.12
CA GLU A 198 -16.31 -25.10 41.15
C GLU A 198 -17.20 -26.21 40.58
N ARG A 199 -16.79 -26.88 39.48
CA ARG A 199 -17.50 -28.07 38.98
C ARG A 199 -17.51 -29.21 39.99
N LYS A 200 -16.39 -29.52 40.63
CA LYS A 200 -16.34 -30.56 41.68
C LYS A 200 -17.15 -30.19 42.92
N ALA A 201 -17.22 -28.90 43.27
CA ALA A 201 -18.05 -28.40 44.36
C ALA A 201 -19.55 -28.45 44.00
N ALA A 202 -19.89 -28.07 42.76
CA ALA A 202 -21.24 -28.16 42.22
C ALA A 202 -21.70 -29.62 42.07
N GLU A 203 -20.81 -30.54 41.70
CA GLU A 203 -21.09 -31.97 41.62
C GLU A 203 -21.31 -32.57 43.01
N LYS A 204 -20.52 -32.17 44.02
CA LYS A 204 -20.77 -32.55 45.42
C LYS A 204 -22.07 -31.94 45.96
N ALA A 205 -22.39 -30.70 45.60
CA ALA A 205 -23.66 -30.05 45.96
C ALA A 205 -24.85 -30.73 45.25
N ALA A 206 -24.69 -31.12 43.98
CA ALA A 206 -25.69 -31.87 43.22
C ALA A 206 -25.88 -33.29 43.76
N ALA A 207 -24.81 -33.96 44.23
CA ALA A 207 -24.91 -35.24 44.92
C ALA A 207 -25.62 -35.13 46.28
N GLN A 208 -25.49 -34.00 46.98
CA GLN A 208 -26.26 -33.69 48.20
C GLN A 208 -27.71 -33.29 47.90
N MET A 209 -28.00 -32.74 46.72
CA MET A 209 -29.35 -32.39 46.26
C MET A 209 -30.05 -33.53 45.48
N ALA A 210 -29.37 -34.64 45.18
CA ALA A 210 -29.95 -35.82 44.54
C ALA A 210 -30.92 -36.63 45.44
N SER A 211 -31.25 -36.13 46.64
CA SER A 211 -32.42 -36.57 47.39
C SER A 211 -33.71 -35.84 47.03
N VAL A 212 -33.67 -34.79 46.20
CA VAL A 212 -34.88 -34.06 45.77
C VAL A 212 -34.70 -33.46 44.35
N VAL A 213 -35.27 -34.15 43.36
CA VAL A 213 -35.82 -33.62 42.07
C VAL A 213 -34.82 -33.10 40.99
N ALA A 214 -35.12 -33.46 39.73
CA ALA A 214 -34.27 -33.40 38.53
C ALA A 214 -34.00 -32.00 37.92
N PRO A 215 -32.90 -31.80 37.13
CA PRO A 215 -32.60 -30.53 36.47
C PRO A 215 -32.96 -30.49 34.97
N GLU A 216 -33.34 -29.29 34.50
CA GLU A 216 -33.76 -28.93 33.15
C GLU A 216 -32.59 -28.87 32.14
N ALA A 217 -32.87 -29.27 30.89
CA ALA A 217 -31.93 -29.33 29.78
C ALA A 217 -31.89 -28.01 28.97
N ASN A 218 -30.69 -27.59 28.55
CA ASN A 218 -30.51 -26.52 27.56
C ASN A 218 -31.34 -26.81 26.29
N ALA A 219 -32.22 -25.89 25.91
CA ALA A 219 -33.13 -26.05 24.78
C ALA A 219 -32.38 -26.17 23.44
N SER A 220 -32.33 -27.38 22.88
CA SER A 220 -31.83 -27.65 21.52
C SER A 220 -32.94 -27.36 20.49
N ALA A 221 -32.58 -26.71 19.39
CA ALA A 221 -33.51 -26.51 18.26
C ALA A 221 -33.77 -27.80 17.44
N LEU A 222 -33.01 -28.89 17.70
CA LEU A 222 -33.17 -30.19 17.05
C LEU A 222 -33.71 -31.26 18.01
N LEU A 223 -34.32 -32.31 17.43
CA LEU A 223 -34.67 -33.53 18.16
C LEU A 223 -33.41 -34.20 18.74
N PRO A 224 -33.51 -34.86 19.90
CA PRO A 224 -32.38 -35.58 20.50
C PRO A 224 -31.75 -36.58 19.53
N GLY A 225 -30.41 -36.67 19.55
CA GLY A 225 -29.66 -37.61 18.70
C GLY A 225 -29.32 -37.11 17.30
N LEU A 226 -29.81 -35.93 16.89
CA LEU A 226 -29.52 -35.31 15.60
C LEU A 226 -28.45 -34.23 15.69
N LYS A 227 -27.53 -34.23 14.72
CA LYS A 227 -26.47 -33.23 14.56
C LYS A 227 -26.85 -32.13 13.57
N GLU A 228 -27.47 -32.50 12.46
CA GLU A 228 -27.86 -31.56 11.41
C GLU A 228 -29.00 -32.12 10.55
N MET A 229 -29.94 -31.27 10.18
CA MET A 229 -30.90 -31.54 9.11
C MET A 229 -30.78 -30.45 8.05
N THR A 230 -30.71 -30.81 6.78
CA THR A 230 -30.51 -29.86 5.67
C THR A 230 -31.54 -30.11 4.57
N VAL A 231 -32.08 -29.05 4.00
CA VAL A 231 -32.89 -29.06 2.77
C VAL A 231 -32.17 -28.18 1.75
N LEU A 232 -31.92 -28.74 0.56
CA LEU A 232 -31.37 -28.04 -0.59
C LEU A 232 -32.36 -28.15 -1.74
N ILE A 233 -32.72 -27.03 -2.34
CA ILE A 233 -33.68 -26.94 -3.45
C ILE A 233 -33.03 -26.11 -4.53
N GLY A 234 -33.04 -26.58 -5.78
CA GLY A 234 -32.58 -25.80 -6.93
C GLY A 234 -32.05 -26.65 -8.08
N SER A 235 -31.94 -26.04 -9.26
CA SER A 235 -31.51 -26.72 -10.50
C SER A 235 -32.28 -28.00 -10.83
N GLY A 236 -33.60 -28.00 -10.57
CA GLY A 236 -34.48 -29.13 -10.88
C GLY A 236 -34.36 -30.32 -9.92
N MET A 237 -33.84 -30.10 -8.71
CA MET A 237 -33.66 -31.14 -7.71
C MET A 237 -33.93 -30.61 -6.30
N GLU A 238 -34.60 -31.44 -5.51
CA GLU A 238 -34.75 -31.24 -4.07
C GLU A 238 -34.05 -32.38 -3.32
N GLN A 239 -33.25 -32.01 -2.31
CA GLN A 239 -32.49 -32.93 -1.47
C GLN A 239 -32.74 -32.61 0.02
N PHE A 240 -33.16 -33.63 0.77
CA PHE A 240 -33.17 -33.62 2.24
C PHE A 240 -32.01 -34.47 2.77
N ARG A 241 -31.21 -33.93 3.67
CA ARG A 241 -30.07 -34.62 4.30
C ARG A 241 -30.22 -34.62 5.81
N LEU A 242 -30.02 -35.77 6.43
CA LEU A 242 -30.09 -35.97 7.88
C LEU A 242 -28.76 -36.56 8.39
N VAL A 243 -28.16 -35.88 9.37
CA VAL A 243 -26.93 -36.30 10.04
C VAL A 243 -27.23 -36.54 11.51
N ALA A 244 -27.07 -37.78 11.95
CA ALA A 244 -27.22 -38.18 13.34
C ALA A 244 -25.86 -38.15 14.09
N ASN A 245 -25.91 -38.25 15.42
CA ASN A 245 -24.70 -38.41 16.25
C ASN A 245 -24.01 -39.77 16.02
N THR A 246 -24.79 -40.78 15.65
CA THR A 246 -24.31 -42.11 15.24
C THR A 246 -24.28 -42.20 13.71
N ARG A 247 -23.26 -42.88 13.15
CA ARG A 247 -23.21 -43.12 11.71
C ARG A 247 -24.39 -43.99 11.27
N LEU A 248 -25.13 -43.54 10.26
CA LEU A 248 -26.25 -44.28 9.69
C LEU A 248 -25.75 -45.27 8.63
N SER A 249 -26.37 -46.46 8.56
CA SER A 249 -26.24 -47.41 7.46
C SER A 249 -27.54 -47.50 6.67
N ILE A 250 -27.47 -47.83 5.38
CA ILE A 250 -28.66 -48.05 4.55
C ILE A 250 -29.53 -49.21 5.06
N SER A 251 -28.93 -50.18 5.74
CA SER A 251 -29.64 -51.29 6.42
C SER A 251 -30.59 -50.81 7.51
N ASP A 252 -30.35 -49.62 8.06
CA ASP A 252 -31.10 -49.08 9.18
C ASP A 252 -32.27 -48.21 8.69
N VAL A 253 -32.45 -48.07 7.37
CA VAL A 253 -33.43 -47.18 6.75
C VAL A 253 -34.48 -48.01 6.03
N SER A 254 -35.75 -47.87 6.43
CA SER A 254 -36.86 -48.56 5.78
C SER A 254 -37.22 -47.92 4.43
N ASN A 255 -37.87 -48.70 3.57
CA ASN A 255 -38.60 -48.11 2.45
C ASN A 255 -39.81 -47.30 2.94
N PRO A 256 -40.33 -46.34 2.14
CA PRO A 256 -41.54 -45.60 2.47
C PRO A 256 -42.74 -46.55 2.60
N ASN A 257 -43.43 -46.51 3.73
CA ASN A 257 -44.65 -47.30 3.95
C ASN A 257 -45.89 -46.64 3.29
N PRO A 258 -47.08 -47.28 3.33
CA PRO A 258 -48.32 -46.69 2.76
C PRO A 258 -48.72 -45.35 3.39
N SER A 259 -48.26 -45.06 4.60
CA SER A 259 -48.45 -43.78 5.30
C SER A 259 -47.36 -42.75 4.96
N LEU A 260 -46.51 -43.03 3.97
CA LEU A 260 -45.40 -42.19 3.51
C LEU A 260 -44.35 -41.93 4.59
N LEU A 261 -44.13 -42.89 5.49
CA LEU A 261 -43.11 -42.82 6.54
C LEU A 261 -41.90 -43.67 6.15
N ILE A 262 -40.71 -43.07 6.31
CA ILE A 262 -39.41 -43.76 6.33
C ILE A 262 -38.97 -43.84 7.79
N THR A 263 -38.72 -45.04 8.29
CA THR A 263 -38.22 -45.27 9.65
C THR A 263 -36.72 -45.51 9.61
N VAL A 264 -35.98 -44.77 10.43
CA VAL A 264 -34.54 -44.93 10.65
C VAL A 264 -34.36 -45.58 12.01
N ALA A 265 -33.84 -46.81 12.03
CA ALA A 265 -33.60 -47.62 13.22
C ALA A 265 -32.40 -47.09 14.02
N MET A 266 -32.59 -45.96 14.70
CA MET A 266 -31.60 -45.35 15.58
C MET A 266 -32.10 -45.30 17.02
N LYS A 267 -31.18 -45.28 17.98
CA LYS A 267 -31.53 -45.16 19.41
C LYS A 267 -31.90 -43.71 19.74
N GLY A 268 -33.07 -43.51 20.35
CA GLY A 268 -33.55 -42.20 20.79
C GLY A 268 -34.69 -42.30 21.79
N PRO A 269 -35.35 -41.18 22.13
CA PRO A 269 -36.48 -41.17 23.06
C PRO A 269 -37.67 -41.94 22.48
N GLU A 270 -38.48 -42.58 23.34
CA GLU A 270 -39.64 -43.38 22.90
C GLU A 270 -40.68 -42.56 22.13
N LYS A 271 -40.77 -41.24 22.39
CA LYS A 271 -41.61 -40.27 21.69
C LYS A 271 -40.94 -38.91 21.69
N SER A 272 -41.16 -38.13 20.64
CA SER A 272 -40.78 -36.72 20.60
C SER A 272 -41.88 -35.82 20.04
N PRO A 273 -41.80 -34.49 20.25
CA PRO A 273 -42.55 -33.55 19.46
C PRO A 273 -42.30 -33.73 17.96
N VAL A 274 -43.28 -33.38 17.15
CA VAL A 274 -43.18 -33.42 15.69
C VAL A 274 -42.42 -32.21 15.20
N PHE A 275 -41.24 -32.43 14.62
CA PHE A 275 -40.45 -31.39 13.99
C PHE A 275 -40.95 -31.17 12.56
N LYS A 276 -41.64 -30.05 12.32
CA LYS A 276 -42.13 -29.71 10.98
C LYS A 276 -41.02 -29.13 10.12
N VAL A 277 -40.81 -29.70 8.94
CA VAL A 277 -39.86 -29.19 7.94
C VAL A 277 -40.68 -28.42 6.90
N SER A 278 -40.55 -27.09 6.90
CA SER A 278 -41.33 -26.20 6.01
C SER A 278 -40.54 -25.69 4.80
N ALA A 279 -39.26 -26.04 4.70
CA ALA A 279 -38.36 -25.47 3.71
C ALA A 279 -38.52 -26.07 2.30
N GLY A 280 -39.10 -27.28 2.18
CA GLY A 280 -39.20 -28.01 0.92
C GLY A 280 -40.46 -28.83 0.77
N SER A 281 -40.61 -29.47 -0.40
CA SER A 281 -41.77 -30.26 -0.75
C SER A 281 -41.60 -31.76 -0.45
N LEU A 282 -40.38 -32.22 -0.17
CA LEU A 282 -40.07 -33.65 -0.02
C LEU A 282 -40.45 -34.20 1.36
N VAL A 283 -40.02 -33.54 2.43
CA VAL A 283 -40.21 -33.98 3.82
C VAL A 283 -41.13 -33.01 4.54
N LYS A 284 -42.22 -33.54 5.12
CA LYS A 284 -43.21 -32.78 5.87
C LYS A 284 -42.83 -32.65 7.34
N SER A 285 -42.39 -33.75 7.96
CA SER A 285 -42.01 -33.75 9.37
C SER A 285 -41.07 -34.88 9.75
N VAL A 286 -40.41 -34.71 10.89
CA VAL A 286 -39.53 -35.71 11.51
C VAL A 286 -39.92 -35.86 12.98
N PHE A 287 -40.02 -37.08 13.49
CA PHE A 287 -40.38 -37.36 14.89
C PHE A 287 -39.89 -38.73 15.35
N TRP A 288 -39.73 -38.90 16.66
CA TRP A 288 -39.39 -40.17 17.28
C TRP A 288 -40.63 -40.99 17.65
N ASP A 289 -40.54 -42.30 17.48
CA ASP A 289 -41.44 -43.29 18.07
C ASP A 289 -40.67 -44.45 18.72
N ALA A 290 -41.39 -45.49 19.16
CA ALA A 290 -40.81 -46.67 19.79
C ALA A 290 -39.90 -47.50 18.85
N HIS A 291 -39.97 -47.30 17.54
CA HIS A 291 -39.25 -48.05 16.52
C HIS A 291 -38.07 -47.28 15.92
N GLY A 292 -38.00 -45.97 16.12
CA GLY A 292 -36.86 -45.14 15.75
C GLY A 292 -37.25 -43.72 15.34
N LEU A 293 -36.45 -43.12 14.47
CA LEU A 293 -36.72 -41.80 13.92
C LEU A 293 -37.54 -41.94 12.63
N ASN A 294 -38.75 -41.39 12.63
CA ASN A 294 -39.61 -41.37 11.46
C ASN A 294 -39.48 -40.06 10.69
N ILE A 295 -39.38 -40.20 9.37
CA ILE A 295 -39.38 -39.11 8.40
C ILE A 295 -40.67 -39.25 7.58
N GLN A 296 -41.59 -38.29 7.76
CA GLN A 296 -42.84 -38.24 7.01
C GLN A 296 -42.63 -37.47 5.71
N LEU A 297 -42.81 -38.16 4.59
CA LEU A 297 -42.76 -37.56 3.26
C LEU A 297 -44.07 -36.81 2.95
N SER A 298 -44.00 -35.86 2.03
CA SER A 298 -45.19 -35.19 1.52
C SER A 298 -45.99 -36.10 0.57
N PRO A 299 -47.31 -35.87 0.43
CA PRO A 299 -48.14 -36.62 -0.52
C PRO A 299 -47.57 -36.57 -1.94
N GLY A 300 -47.36 -37.75 -2.55
CA GLY A 300 -46.83 -37.86 -3.92
C GLY A 300 -45.30 -37.82 -4.04
N ALA A 301 -44.57 -37.59 -2.95
CA ALA A 301 -43.11 -37.63 -2.96
C ALA A 301 -42.58 -39.07 -3.19
N ARG A 302 -41.66 -39.23 -4.14
CA ARG A 302 -40.98 -40.50 -4.44
C ARG A 302 -39.46 -40.30 -4.47
N PRO A 303 -38.82 -40.10 -3.29
CA PRO A 303 -37.39 -39.87 -3.25
C PRO A 303 -36.59 -41.13 -3.57
N VAL A 304 -35.43 -40.94 -4.17
CA VAL A 304 -34.31 -41.87 -4.12
C VAL A 304 -33.68 -41.76 -2.72
N ILE A 305 -33.44 -42.92 -2.09
CA ILE A 305 -32.85 -43.02 -0.76
C ILE A 305 -31.40 -43.44 -0.90
N LEU A 306 -30.49 -42.66 -0.31
CA LEU A 306 -29.04 -42.90 -0.30
C LEU A 306 -28.51 -42.70 1.12
N VAL A 307 -27.51 -43.48 1.52
CA VAL A 307 -26.69 -43.19 2.70
C VAL A 307 -25.25 -43.00 2.26
N GLN A 308 -24.71 -41.80 2.49
CA GLN A 308 -23.34 -41.45 2.12
C GLN A 308 -22.62 -40.84 3.32
N GLU A 309 -21.42 -41.36 3.63
CA GLU A 309 -20.59 -40.91 4.76
C GLU A 309 -21.31 -40.91 6.13
N GLY A 310 -22.28 -41.82 6.30
CA GLY A 310 -23.10 -41.92 7.52
C GLY A 310 -24.22 -40.89 7.63
N ALA A 311 -24.50 -40.13 6.57
CA ALA A 311 -25.65 -39.24 6.44
C ALA A 311 -26.72 -39.85 5.52
N LEU A 312 -27.98 -39.77 5.94
CA LEU A 312 -29.12 -40.15 5.10
C LEU A 312 -29.47 -39.01 4.15
N ILE A 313 -29.63 -39.32 2.88
CA ILE A 313 -29.97 -38.39 1.81
C ILE A 313 -31.23 -38.90 1.10
N LEU A 314 -32.25 -38.06 1.04
CA LEU A 314 -33.46 -38.27 0.25
C LEU A 314 -33.43 -37.25 -0.89
N GLN A 315 -33.57 -37.71 -2.12
CA GLN A 315 -33.46 -36.84 -3.30
C GLN A 315 -34.59 -37.12 -4.28
N THR A 316 -35.22 -36.06 -4.79
CA THR A 316 -36.24 -36.18 -5.84
C THR A 316 -35.94 -35.21 -6.98
N ALA A 317 -36.31 -35.59 -8.20
CA ALA A 317 -36.38 -34.66 -9.31
C ALA A 317 -37.49 -33.65 -9.00
N GLU A 318 -37.17 -32.37 -9.08
CA GLU A 318 -38.07 -31.29 -8.77
C GLU A 318 -38.77 -30.83 -10.05
N ASN A 319 -39.91 -31.44 -10.36
CA ASN A 319 -40.68 -31.09 -11.57
C ASN A 319 -41.54 -29.82 -11.38
N ALA A 320 -41.78 -29.40 -10.14
CA ALA A 320 -42.75 -28.36 -9.79
C ALA A 320 -42.16 -26.94 -9.69
N ILE A 321 -40.83 -26.81 -9.57
CA ILE A 321 -40.16 -25.53 -9.32
C ILE A 321 -39.12 -25.30 -10.43
N ARG A 322 -39.57 -24.76 -11.56
CA ARG A 322 -38.69 -24.10 -12.55
C ARG A 322 -38.25 -22.75 -11.99
N ARG A 323 -37.46 -22.74 -10.92
CA ARG A 323 -36.89 -21.50 -10.36
C ARG A 323 -35.40 -21.46 -10.62
N ASP A 324 -34.94 -20.36 -11.17
CA ASP A 324 -33.51 -20.06 -11.29
C ASP A 324 -32.97 -19.70 -9.89
N GLY A 325 -32.05 -20.54 -9.38
CA GLY A 325 -31.39 -20.33 -8.09
C GLY A 325 -31.40 -21.54 -7.16
N PHE A 326 -30.94 -21.34 -5.92
CA PHE A 326 -30.91 -22.37 -4.87
C PHE A 326 -31.44 -21.84 -3.54
N ILE A 327 -32.17 -22.66 -2.79
CA ILE A 327 -32.45 -22.45 -1.36
C ILE A 327 -31.66 -23.49 -0.56
N PHE A 328 -31.01 -23.05 0.50
CA PHE A 328 -30.45 -23.90 1.53
C PHE A 328 -31.09 -23.59 2.89
N TRP A 329 -31.60 -24.62 3.52
CA TRP A 329 -32.11 -24.57 4.88
C TRP A 329 -31.35 -25.61 5.72
N SER A 330 -30.90 -25.23 6.92
CA SER A 330 -30.17 -26.12 7.83
C SER A 330 -30.63 -25.89 9.27
N ALA A 331 -31.07 -26.95 9.95
CA ALA A 331 -31.33 -26.95 11.38
C ALA A 331 -30.17 -27.65 12.11
N ARG A 332 -29.66 -26.99 13.15
CA ARG A 332 -28.54 -27.41 14.01
C ARG A 332 -28.93 -27.23 15.48
N PRO A 333 -28.22 -27.83 16.45
CA PRO A 333 -28.57 -27.69 17.87
C PRO A 333 -28.59 -26.23 18.36
N ASN A 334 -27.79 -25.37 17.72
CA ASN A 334 -27.66 -23.95 18.02
C ASN A 334 -28.64 -23.03 17.25
N GLY A 335 -29.48 -23.56 16.35
CA GLY A 335 -30.47 -22.75 15.63
C GLY A 335 -30.83 -23.27 14.24
N ILE A 336 -31.74 -22.54 13.58
CA ILE A 336 -32.17 -22.79 12.20
C ILE A 336 -31.60 -21.70 11.30
N TYR A 337 -30.98 -22.09 10.19
CA TYR A 337 -30.30 -21.24 9.22
C TYR A 337 -30.99 -21.37 7.87
N VAL A 338 -31.35 -20.24 7.26
CA VAL A 338 -31.97 -20.21 5.94
C VAL A 338 -31.17 -19.27 5.06
N ARG A 339 -30.78 -19.75 3.88
CA ARG A 339 -30.12 -18.97 2.85
C ARG A 339 -30.84 -19.19 1.53
N ASP A 340 -31.48 -18.14 1.06
CA ASP A 340 -32.24 -18.13 -0.18
C ASP A 340 -31.45 -17.33 -1.21
N TRP A 341 -30.86 -18.03 -2.20
CA TRP A 341 -30.19 -17.41 -3.35
C TRP A 341 -31.13 -17.26 -4.55
N MET A 342 -32.42 -17.55 -4.41
CA MET A 342 -33.44 -17.26 -5.44
C MET A 342 -33.95 -15.83 -5.34
N LYS A 343 -33.80 -15.19 -4.19
CA LYS A 343 -33.97 -13.74 -4.10
C LYS A 343 -32.77 -13.09 -4.79
N SER A 344 -33.00 -12.46 -5.94
CA SER A 344 -32.19 -11.28 -6.31
C SER A 344 -32.06 -10.43 -5.04
N PRO A 345 -30.89 -9.83 -4.73
CA PRO A 345 -30.80 -8.91 -3.59
C PRO A 345 -32.02 -8.01 -3.69
N ASP A 346 -32.93 -8.09 -2.72
CA ASP A 346 -34.19 -7.33 -2.74
C ASP A 346 -33.80 -5.92 -3.16
N ALA A 347 -34.38 -5.42 -4.26
CA ALA A 347 -34.06 -4.10 -4.79
C ALA A 347 -33.99 -3.17 -3.59
N ALA A 348 -32.81 -2.57 -3.38
CA ALA A 348 -32.50 -1.85 -2.15
C ALA A 348 -33.73 -1.00 -1.79
N PRO A 349 -34.36 -1.20 -0.62
CA PRO A 349 -35.61 -0.54 -0.32
C PRO A 349 -35.40 0.95 -0.53
N GLU A 350 -36.16 1.56 -1.44
CA GLU A 350 -36.04 2.99 -1.66
C GLU A 350 -36.29 3.69 -0.33
N PHE A 351 -35.57 4.77 -0.09
CA PHE A 351 -35.64 5.55 1.14
C PHE A 351 -37.10 5.92 1.50
N SER A 352 -37.99 6.05 0.51
CA SER A 352 -39.42 6.29 0.70
C SER A 352 -40.16 5.16 1.43
N ASP A 353 -39.79 3.90 1.20
CA ASP A 353 -40.40 2.75 1.87
C ASP A 353 -39.89 2.62 3.30
N PHE A 354 -38.62 3.00 3.52
CA PHE A 354 -38.07 3.16 4.86
C PHE A 354 -38.79 4.27 5.64
N VAL A 355 -38.98 5.46 5.06
CA VAL A 355 -39.67 6.59 5.73
C VAL A 355 -41.10 6.25 6.10
N LYS A 356 -41.86 5.61 5.19
CA LYS A 356 -43.24 5.20 5.46
C LYS A 356 -43.35 4.14 6.56
N THR A 357 -42.38 3.23 6.64
CA THR A 357 -42.33 2.20 7.69
C THR A 357 -41.92 2.82 9.03
N TYR A 358 -40.96 3.74 9.02
CA TYR A 358 -40.46 4.46 10.19
C TYR A 358 -41.48 5.40 10.82
N GLU A 359 -42.29 6.11 10.02
CA GLU A 359 -43.39 6.96 10.53
C GLU A 359 -44.52 6.14 11.17
N LYS A 360 -44.68 4.89 10.75
CA LYS A 360 -45.71 3.97 11.26
C LYS A 360 -45.27 3.30 12.56
N GLU A 361 -43.98 2.97 12.68
CA GLU A 361 -43.39 2.33 13.86
C GLU A 361 -43.00 3.32 14.97
N SER A 362 -42.66 4.57 14.64
CA SER A 362 -42.28 5.61 15.62
C SER A 362 -43.41 6.04 16.58
N LYS A 363 -44.65 5.61 16.36
CA LYS A 363 -45.78 5.88 17.28
C LYS A 363 -45.95 4.86 18.41
N LYS A 364 -45.15 3.79 18.47
CA LYS A 364 -45.24 2.79 19.56
C LYS A 364 -43.88 2.52 20.21
N VAL A 365 -43.66 3.28 21.29
CA VAL A 365 -42.92 2.89 22.50
C VAL A 365 -41.40 2.70 22.36
N VAL A 366 -40.71 3.59 23.06
CA VAL A 366 -39.31 3.58 23.48
C VAL A 366 -38.99 2.34 24.33
N ALA A 367 -37.96 1.57 23.95
CA ALA A 367 -37.12 0.81 24.88
C ALA A 367 -35.79 0.40 24.21
N SER A 368 -34.74 1.18 24.49
CA SER A 368 -33.32 0.81 24.50
C SER A 368 -32.79 -0.12 23.40
N SER A 369 -32.36 0.47 22.29
CA SER A 369 -31.09 0.07 21.67
C SER A 369 -30.28 1.35 21.48
N GLN A 370 -29.01 1.34 21.90
CA GLN A 370 -28.12 2.47 21.76
C GLN A 370 -27.93 2.79 20.27
N THR A 371 -28.66 3.78 19.78
CA THR A 371 -28.31 4.50 18.58
C THR A 371 -27.02 5.28 18.86
N PHE A 372 -25.93 4.88 18.22
CA PHE A 372 -24.80 5.77 18.05
C PHE A 372 -25.25 6.90 17.14
N HIS A 373 -25.62 8.02 17.73
CA HIS A 373 -25.55 9.28 17.03
C HIS A 373 -24.07 9.50 16.74
N LEU A 374 -23.68 9.47 15.46
CA LEU A 374 -22.47 10.16 15.04
C LEU A 374 -22.69 11.61 15.44
N ARG A 375 -22.17 12.02 16.61
CA ARG A 375 -22.08 13.44 16.92
C ARG A 375 -21.26 14.02 15.78
N PRO A 376 -21.74 15.06 15.08
CA PRO A 376 -20.91 15.75 14.12
C PRO A 376 -19.61 16.10 14.85
N VAL A 377 -18.50 15.54 14.38
CA VAL A 377 -17.19 15.75 15.00
C VAL A 377 -16.93 17.24 14.87
N VAL A 378 -16.99 17.92 16.01
CA VAL A 378 -16.82 19.36 16.06
C VAL A 378 -15.35 19.62 15.74
N ARG A 379 -15.08 20.04 14.50
CA ARG A 379 -13.72 20.27 14.01
C ARG A 379 -13.22 21.63 14.49
N GLU A 380 -11.99 21.68 14.97
CA GLU A 380 -11.31 22.93 15.26
C GLU A 380 -10.91 23.63 13.96
N LEU A 381 -11.09 24.94 13.93
CA LEU A 381 -10.61 25.85 12.91
C LEU A 381 -9.54 26.75 13.51
N ILE A 382 -8.56 27.11 12.70
CA ILE A 382 -7.51 28.06 13.07
C ILE A 382 -7.80 29.38 12.39
N VAL A 383 -7.68 30.47 13.12
CA VAL A 383 -7.72 31.82 12.56
C VAL A 383 -6.44 32.07 11.77
N VAL A 384 -6.59 32.33 10.47
CA VAL A 384 -5.51 32.50 9.48
C VAL A 384 -5.28 33.97 9.11
N ALA A 385 -6.27 34.84 9.35
CA ALA A 385 -6.09 36.28 9.24
C ALA A 385 -5.28 36.80 10.45
N ASP A 386 -4.51 37.87 10.25
CA ASP A 386 -3.77 38.53 11.34
C ASP A 386 -4.71 38.94 12.48
N GLU A 387 -5.83 39.57 12.12
CA GLU A 387 -6.91 39.94 13.02
C GLU A 387 -8.25 39.77 12.28
N THR A 388 -9.25 39.20 12.95
CA THR A 388 -10.63 39.14 12.44
C THR A 388 -11.63 39.35 13.57
N GLU A 389 -12.80 39.86 13.20
CA GLU A 389 -13.89 40.14 14.13
C GLU A 389 -14.85 38.95 14.21
N LEU A 390 -15.32 38.65 15.43
CA LEU A 390 -16.39 37.70 15.70
C LEU A 390 -17.70 38.47 15.78
N TYR A 391 -18.60 38.27 14.81
CA TYR A 391 -19.87 38.97 14.70
C TYR A 391 -21.01 38.22 15.40
N ALA A 392 -22.02 38.95 15.89
CA ALA A 392 -23.23 38.34 16.48
C ALA A 392 -24.17 37.69 15.43
N SER A 393 -24.11 38.16 14.18
CA SER A 393 -24.88 37.65 13.04
C SER A 393 -24.00 37.64 11.77
N PRO A 394 -24.35 36.88 10.70
CA PRO A 394 -23.49 36.72 9.52
C PRO A 394 -23.52 37.96 8.59
N SER A 395 -23.05 39.10 9.09
CA SER A 395 -23.03 40.38 8.39
C SER A 395 -21.92 41.29 8.93
N GLU A 396 -21.24 42.03 8.05
CA GLU A 396 -20.18 43.00 8.43
C GLU A 396 -20.74 44.18 9.26
N LYS A 397 -22.05 44.42 9.18
CA LYS A 397 -22.73 45.48 9.95
C LYS A 397 -23.21 45.01 11.32
N ALA A 398 -22.97 43.75 11.67
CA ALA A 398 -23.41 43.19 12.94
C ALA A 398 -22.53 43.65 14.10
N GLN A 399 -23.05 43.53 15.32
CA GLN A 399 -22.27 43.83 16.53
C GLN A 399 -21.07 42.89 16.64
N VAL A 400 -19.89 43.47 16.86
CA VAL A 400 -18.65 42.73 17.13
C VAL A 400 -18.64 42.26 18.58
N LEU A 401 -18.61 40.94 18.78
CA LEU A 401 -18.59 40.29 20.10
C LEU A 401 -17.18 40.22 20.70
N GLN A 402 -16.19 40.00 19.84
CA GLN A 402 -14.77 39.83 20.21
C GLN A 402 -13.90 39.94 18.95
N ARG A 403 -12.64 40.34 19.14
CA ARG A 403 -11.60 40.25 18.11
C ARG A 403 -10.75 39.01 18.36
N VAL A 404 -10.52 38.22 17.31
CA VAL A 404 -9.69 37.01 17.35
C VAL A 404 -8.50 37.19 16.42
N VAL A 405 -7.35 36.65 16.80
CA VAL A 405 -6.07 36.88 16.13
C VAL A 405 -5.53 35.60 15.52
N PHE A 406 -4.53 35.73 14.63
CA PHE A 406 -3.87 34.59 14.00
C PHE A 406 -3.44 33.53 15.05
N GLY A 407 -3.74 32.27 14.76
CA GLY A 407 -3.41 31.14 15.64
C GLY A 407 -4.43 30.85 16.75
N ASP A 408 -5.49 31.66 16.89
CA ASP A 408 -6.60 31.31 17.78
C ASP A 408 -7.37 30.10 17.23
N ARG A 409 -7.66 29.15 18.13
CA ARG A 409 -8.43 27.94 17.83
C ARG A 409 -9.90 28.19 18.13
N VAL A 410 -10.74 27.98 17.13
CA VAL A 410 -12.18 28.21 17.20
C VAL A 410 -12.93 26.96 16.80
N VAL A 411 -14.04 26.69 17.47
CA VAL A 411 -14.78 25.44 17.34
C VAL A 411 -15.85 25.61 16.26
N ASN A 412 -15.80 24.84 15.16
CA ASN A 412 -16.74 24.97 14.06
C ASN A 412 -18.10 24.36 14.41
N MET A 413 -19.16 25.17 14.42
CA MET A 413 -20.52 24.70 14.73
C MET A 413 -21.36 24.49 13.48
N ASP A 414 -21.35 25.43 12.53
CA ASP A 414 -22.18 25.37 11.31
C ASP A 414 -21.56 26.17 10.14
N LEU A 415 -21.89 25.74 8.92
CA LEU A 415 -21.53 26.40 7.66
C LEU A 415 -22.70 27.27 7.17
N ASN A 416 -22.57 28.60 7.22
CA ASN A 416 -23.56 29.55 6.70
C ASN A 416 -22.93 30.49 5.65
N GLY A 417 -22.73 29.97 4.43
CA GLY A 417 -22.29 30.78 3.28
C GLY A 417 -20.90 31.39 3.45
N LEU A 418 -20.80 32.72 3.41
CA LEU A 418 -19.54 33.48 3.56
C LEU A 418 -19.05 33.55 5.01
N TYR A 419 -19.88 33.18 5.98
CA TYR A 419 -19.56 33.19 7.40
C TYR A 419 -19.63 31.78 7.99
N ARG A 420 -18.70 31.47 8.88
CA ARG A 420 -18.74 30.24 9.68
C ARG A 420 -19.23 30.59 11.08
N LYS A 421 -20.18 29.81 11.59
CA LYS A 421 -20.61 29.90 12.98
C LYS A 421 -19.57 29.18 13.83
N VAL A 422 -18.88 29.94 14.66
CA VAL A 422 -17.78 29.43 15.49
C VAL A 422 -18.00 29.76 16.95
N GLN A 423 -17.50 28.90 17.82
CA GLN A 423 -17.46 29.12 19.25
C GLN A 423 -16.02 29.44 19.68
N VAL A 424 -15.86 30.53 20.43
CA VAL A 424 -14.60 30.99 21.00
C VAL A 424 -14.81 31.12 22.50
N GLY A 425 -14.29 30.16 23.26
CA GLY A 425 -14.59 30.02 24.69
C GLY A 425 -16.10 29.87 24.94
N ASN A 426 -16.69 30.83 25.65
CA ASN A 426 -18.13 30.84 25.98
C ASN A 426 -18.99 31.67 25.02
N LYS A 427 -18.38 32.28 23.98
CA LYS A 427 -19.10 33.12 23.02
C LYS A 427 -19.31 32.37 21.71
N ILE A 428 -20.52 32.45 21.17
CA ILE A 428 -20.88 31.92 19.85
C ILE A 428 -21.12 33.10 18.92
N GLY A 429 -20.47 33.09 17.77
CA GLY A 429 -20.60 34.14 16.76
C GLY A 429 -20.25 33.66 15.36
N TYR A 430 -20.08 34.61 14.46
CA TYR A 430 -19.82 34.38 13.04
C TYR A 430 -18.49 35.02 12.65
N VAL A 431 -17.61 34.25 12.00
CA VAL A 431 -16.34 34.73 11.46
C VAL A 431 -16.34 34.56 9.95
N ASN A 432 -15.69 35.47 9.22
CA ASN A 432 -15.56 35.35 7.78
C ASN A 432 -14.85 34.05 7.40
N ARG A 433 -15.42 33.29 6.47
CA ARG A 433 -14.88 31.99 6.03
C ARG A 433 -13.43 32.08 5.55
N ARG A 434 -13.00 33.20 4.99
CA ARG A 434 -11.62 33.39 4.50
C ARG A 434 -10.61 33.62 5.63
N ALA A 435 -11.08 34.01 6.81
CA ALA A 435 -10.23 34.30 7.96
C ALA A 435 -9.96 33.05 8.82
N VAL A 436 -10.57 31.90 8.51
CA VAL A 436 -10.43 30.64 9.25
C VAL A 436 -10.20 29.47 8.30
N SER A 437 -9.33 28.53 8.67
CA SER A 437 -9.07 27.32 7.89
C SER A 437 -8.82 26.14 8.82
N PHE A 438 -9.02 24.93 8.30
CA PHE A 438 -8.64 23.72 9.03
C PHE A 438 -7.12 23.54 9.01
N THR A 439 -6.59 22.79 9.96
CA THR A 439 -5.15 22.51 10.10
C THR A 439 -4.54 21.90 8.84
N ASP A 440 -5.26 21.01 8.18
CA ASP A 440 -4.90 20.32 6.94
C ASP A 440 -4.95 21.22 5.70
N GLU A 441 -5.71 22.30 5.75
CA GLU A 441 -5.84 23.27 4.65
C GLU A 441 -4.82 24.43 4.75
N LEU A 442 -3.95 24.45 5.77
CA LEU A 442 -2.95 25.50 5.94
C LEU A 442 -1.82 25.38 4.91
N SER A 443 -1.44 26.51 4.31
CA SER A 443 -0.22 26.58 3.51
C SER A 443 1.04 26.37 4.36
N ALA A 444 2.14 25.95 3.75
CA ALA A 444 3.42 25.75 4.45
C ALA A 444 3.87 26.98 5.26
N VAL A 445 3.67 28.19 4.71
CA VAL A 445 4.01 29.45 5.39
C VAL A 445 3.12 29.68 6.62
N GLN A 446 1.83 29.38 6.51
CA GLN A 446 0.89 29.49 7.63
C GLN A 446 1.18 28.45 8.71
N MET A 447 1.56 27.23 8.34
CA MET A 447 1.97 26.20 9.30
C MET A 447 3.25 26.59 10.05
N GLU A 448 4.27 27.13 9.38
CA GLU A 448 5.47 27.61 10.07
C GLU A 448 5.18 28.79 10.99
N ARG A 449 4.32 29.72 10.56
CA ARG A 449 3.89 30.85 11.39
C ARG A 449 3.09 30.39 12.61
N LEU A 450 2.19 29.41 12.43
CA LEU A 450 1.44 28.80 13.52
C LEU A 450 2.38 28.13 14.54
N LYS A 451 3.38 27.39 14.08
CA LYS A 451 4.40 26.79 14.95
C LYS A 451 5.15 27.84 15.78
N LYS A 452 5.53 28.97 15.18
CA LYS A 452 6.16 30.09 15.91
C LYS A 452 5.24 30.68 16.96
N VAL A 453 3.97 30.92 16.61
CA VAL A 453 2.98 31.47 17.54
C VAL A 453 2.67 30.50 18.68
N ASP A 454 2.57 29.19 18.40
CA ASP A 454 2.38 28.16 19.42
C ASP A 454 3.61 28.03 20.32
N GLN A 455 4.83 28.22 19.78
CA GLN A 455 6.06 28.26 20.56
C GLN A 455 6.13 29.49 21.47
N GLU A 456 5.81 30.68 20.94
CA GLU A 456 5.76 31.94 21.69
C GLU A 456 4.66 31.92 22.78
N ARG A 457 3.48 31.35 22.47
CA ARG A 457 2.39 31.15 23.45
C ARG A 457 2.72 30.07 24.48
N GLY A 458 3.43 29.02 24.07
CA GLY A 458 3.93 27.96 24.95
C GLY A 458 4.94 28.47 25.98
N GLU A 459 5.77 29.45 25.62
CA GLU A 459 6.70 30.12 26.54
C GLU A 459 5.98 31.08 27.51
N MET A 460 4.81 31.64 27.16
CA MET A 460 4.00 32.44 28.09
C MET A 460 3.18 31.62 29.10
N LEU A 461 2.97 30.31 28.88
CA LEU A 461 2.12 29.44 29.72
C LEU A 461 2.87 28.74 30.86
N THR A 462 4.17 29.00 31.06
CA THR A 462 4.93 28.48 32.20
C THR A 462 4.64 29.18 33.54
N GLN A 463 3.77 30.19 33.57
CA GLN A 463 3.21 30.77 34.80
C GLN A 463 1.67 30.81 34.74
N GLY A 464 1.03 29.69 35.09
CA GLY A 464 -0.40 29.64 35.43
C GLY A 464 -1.30 29.04 34.35
N MET A 465 -1.87 27.87 34.67
CA MET A 465 -2.93 27.15 33.93
C MET A 465 -2.57 26.63 32.53
N LYS A 466 -2.11 25.37 32.50
CA LYS A 466 -2.27 24.49 31.34
C LYS A 466 -3.77 24.40 30.99
N PRO A 467 -4.21 24.73 29.75
CA PRO A 467 -5.48 24.22 29.27
C PRO A 467 -5.32 22.71 29.09
N GLY A 468 -6.22 21.93 29.68
CA GLY A 468 -6.21 20.49 29.57
C GLY A 468 -6.36 20.08 28.11
N GLY A 469 -5.23 19.75 27.47
CA GLY A 469 -5.23 18.88 26.30
C GLY A 469 -5.94 17.61 26.71
N SER A 470 -7.09 17.37 26.11
CA SER A 470 -7.90 16.19 26.34
C SER A 470 -7.02 14.96 26.16
N ALA A 471 -7.00 14.05 27.13
CA ALA A 471 -6.34 12.74 27.08
C ALA A 471 -6.92 11.78 26.01
N LEU A 472 -7.58 12.34 24.99
CA LEU A 472 -8.14 11.69 23.81
C LEU A 472 -7.35 12.00 22.53
N ASP A 473 -6.36 12.89 22.58
CA ASP A 473 -5.54 13.26 21.41
C ASP A 473 -4.64 12.09 20.93
N GLU A 474 -4.41 11.09 21.79
CA GLU A 474 -3.67 9.86 21.47
C GLU A 474 -4.55 8.75 20.87
N LEU A 475 -5.88 8.95 20.79
CA LEU A 475 -6.85 7.97 20.28
C LEU A 475 -7.39 8.29 18.87
N TYR A 476 -6.98 9.42 18.29
CA TYR A 476 -7.43 9.88 16.98
C TYR A 476 -6.30 9.91 15.94
N GLU A 477 -5.46 8.86 15.92
CA GLU A 477 -4.87 8.47 14.65
C GLU A 477 -6.02 8.15 13.67
N ASP A 478 -5.99 8.84 12.53
CA ASP A 478 -6.96 8.91 11.46
C ASP A 478 -7.36 7.51 10.95
N ARG A 479 -8.33 6.86 11.63
CA ARG A 479 -8.83 5.55 11.21
C ARG A 479 -9.75 5.70 10.01
N VAL A 480 -9.15 5.59 8.83
CA VAL A 480 -9.88 5.33 7.59
C VAL A 480 -10.48 3.92 7.66
N THR A 481 -11.77 3.81 7.96
CA THR A 481 -12.50 2.54 7.90
C THR A 481 -13.08 2.34 6.50
N TYR A 482 -12.75 1.23 5.86
CA TYR A 482 -13.41 0.76 4.65
C TYR A 482 -14.04 -0.61 4.91
N SER A 483 -15.14 -0.89 4.23
CA SER A 483 -15.86 -2.15 4.31
C SER A 483 -15.33 -3.11 3.25
N SER A 484 -14.74 -4.23 3.67
CA SER A 484 -14.29 -5.33 2.80
C SER A 484 -15.40 -6.36 2.51
N PHE A 485 -16.67 -5.99 2.67
CA PHE A 485 -17.76 -6.98 2.51
C PHE A 485 -17.84 -7.49 1.06
N GLY A 486 -17.49 -8.76 0.87
CA GLY A 486 -17.49 -9.45 -0.43
C GLY A 486 -16.26 -9.19 -1.32
N ARG A 487 -15.26 -8.42 -0.85
CA ARG A 487 -13.99 -8.21 -1.55
C ARG A 487 -12.82 -8.41 -0.60
N ARG A 488 -11.74 -9.01 -1.07
CA ARG A 488 -10.51 -9.15 -0.27
C ARG A 488 -10.03 -7.75 0.12
N ASP A 489 -9.71 -7.60 1.40
CA ASP A 489 -9.09 -6.42 1.99
C ASP A 489 -7.82 -6.04 1.19
N PRO A 490 -7.74 -4.83 0.60
CA PRO A 490 -6.63 -4.39 -0.23
C PRO A 490 -5.36 -4.03 0.57
N PHE A 491 -5.44 -3.95 1.89
CA PHE A 491 -4.33 -3.63 2.80
C PHE A 491 -3.84 -4.84 3.59
N VAL A 492 -4.60 -5.94 3.61
CA VAL A 492 -4.11 -7.24 4.06
C VAL A 492 -3.11 -7.74 3.02
N GLU A 493 -1.84 -7.78 3.41
CA GLU A 493 -0.77 -8.36 2.62
C GLU A 493 -1.21 -9.71 2.03
N ILE A 494 -0.94 -9.89 0.74
CA ILE A 494 -1.15 -11.17 0.08
C ILE A 494 -0.07 -12.14 0.56
N LYS A 495 -0.28 -12.73 1.74
CA LYS A 495 0.57 -13.79 2.28
C LYS A 495 0.49 -15.00 1.35
N GLY A 496 1.65 -15.43 0.85
CA GLY A 496 1.79 -16.62 0.01
C GLY A 496 1.99 -16.39 -1.50
N LEU A 497 2.18 -15.15 -1.97
CA LEU A 497 2.50 -14.89 -3.39
C LEU A 497 3.99 -14.69 -3.69
N VAL A 498 4.87 -14.94 -2.73
CA VAL A 498 6.32 -15.03 -2.99
C VAL A 498 6.60 -16.52 -3.16
N GLU A 499 6.38 -17.05 -4.36
CA GLU A 499 6.91 -18.38 -4.69
C GLU A 499 8.44 -18.28 -4.67
N GLU A 500 9.08 -19.17 -3.89
CA GLU A 500 10.54 -19.31 -3.91
C GLU A 500 11.00 -19.63 -5.34
N GLY A 501 11.90 -18.81 -5.87
CA GLY A 501 12.37 -18.93 -7.25
C GLY A 501 13.48 -17.93 -7.56
N ILE A 502 14.03 -18.02 -8.77
CA ILE A 502 15.10 -17.13 -9.24
C ILE A 502 14.55 -15.72 -9.41
N ASN A 503 15.19 -14.74 -8.78
CA ASN A 503 14.82 -13.33 -8.92
C ASN A 503 15.37 -12.78 -10.25
N ILE A 504 14.48 -12.56 -11.22
CA ILE A 504 14.86 -12.10 -12.57
C ILE A 504 15.49 -10.70 -12.56
N ASP A 505 15.19 -9.86 -11.57
CA ASP A 505 15.76 -8.50 -11.48
C ASP A 505 17.22 -8.50 -11.01
N GLN A 506 17.75 -9.64 -10.52
CA GLN A 506 19.11 -9.78 -9.99
C GLN A 506 20.00 -10.68 -10.84
N VAL A 507 19.52 -11.10 -12.01
CA VAL A 507 20.24 -11.99 -12.90
C VAL A 507 20.35 -11.37 -14.29
N GLU A 508 21.44 -11.72 -14.97
CA GLU A 508 21.72 -11.32 -16.34
C GLU A 508 21.82 -12.57 -17.22
N LEU A 509 21.32 -12.45 -18.45
CA LEU A 509 21.41 -13.51 -19.46
C LEU A 509 22.83 -13.53 -20.03
N VAL A 510 23.54 -14.63 -19.84
CA VAL A 510 24.93 -14.80 -20.30
C VAL A 510 25.01 -15.65 -21.56
N GLY A 511 24.10 -16.62 -21.71
CA GLY A 511 24.15 -17.55 -22.82
C GLY A 511 22.80 -18.21 -23.09
N ILE A 512 22.59 -18.62 -24.34
CA ILE A 512 21.49 -19.50 -24.73
C ILE A 512 22.10 -20.68 -25.48
N ILE A 513 21.79 -21.90 -25.03
CA ILE A 513 22.06 -23.14 -25.74
C ILE A 513 20.80 -23.43 -26.57
N TRP A 514 20.91 -23.27 -27.88
CA TRP A 514 19.79 -23.42 -28.79
C TRP A 514 19.72 -24.83 -29.38
N GLU A 515 18.74 -25.62 -28.94
CA GLU A 515 18.34 -26.87 -29.58
C GLU A 515 16.89 -26.72 -30.09
N ALA A 516 16.58 -27.34 -31.23
CA ALA A 516 15.29 -27.15 -31.91
C ALA A 516 14.09 -27.65 -31.09
N GLU A 517 14.31 -28.61 -30.18
CA GLU A 517 13.27 -29.21 -29.34
C GLU A 517 13.31 -28.69 -27.89
N GLU A 518 14.50 -28.42 -27.34
CA GLU A 518 14.67 -27.94 -25.95
C GLU A 518 15.68 -26.78 -25.86
N PRO A 519 15.28 -25.53 -26.13
CA PRO A 519 16.16 -24.39 -25.91
C PRO A 519 16.38 -24.16 -24.40
N VAL A 520 17.62 -23.84 -24.02
CA VAL A 520 18.03 -23.66 -22.63
C VAL A 520 18.74 -22.32 -22.48
N ALA A 521 18.39 -21.53 -21.47
CA ALA A 521 19.05 -20.27 -21.16
C ALA A 521 19.88 -20.35 -19.88
N ILE A 522 21.01 -19.65 -19.87
CA ILE A 522 21.95 -19.57 -18.76
C ILE A 522 21.92 -18.15 -18.21
N LEU A 523 21.46 -18.04 -16.97
CA LEU A 523 21.39 -16.80 -16.21
C LEU A 523 22.51 -16.78 -15.17
N VAL A 524 23.09 -15.62 -14.89
CA VAL A 524 24.10 -15.44 -13.85
C VAL A 524 23.68 -14.31 -12.93
N GLU A 525 23.87 -14.48 -11.62
CA GLU A 525 23.52 -13.47 -10.64
C GLU A 525 24.46 -12.25 -10.70
N SER A 526 23.93 -11.04 -10.90
CA SER A 526 24.73 -9.81 -11.08
C SER A 526 25.63 -9.50 -9.88
N LYS A 527 25.23 -9.93 -8.67
CA LYS A 527 26.01 -9.74 -7.44
C LYS A 527 27.07 -10.82 -7.22
N ASN A 528 26.84 -12.04 -7.72
CA ASN A 528 27.74 -13.17 -7.53
C ASN A 528 27.86 -13.96 -8.85
N PRO A 529 28.85 -13.64 -9.70
CA PRO A 529 28.99 -14.29 -10.99
C PRO A 529 29.38 -15.78 -10.91
N SER A 530 29.66 -16.29 -9.70
CA SER A 530 29.93 -17.72 -9.49
C SER A 530 28.66 -18.57 -9.43
N VAL A 531 27.48 -17.93 -9.29
CA VAL A 531 26.19 -18.60 -9.24
C VAL A 531 25.50 -18.45 -10.59
N SER A 532 25.40 -19.56 -11.31
CA SER A 532 24.69 -19.65 -12.60
C SER A 532 23.47 -20.54 -12.49
N TYR A 533 22.36 -20.09 -13.07
CA TYR A 533 21.12 -20.84 -13.18
C TYR A 533 20.90 -21.25 -14.64
N THR A 534 20.41 -22.47 -14.84
CA THR A 534 20.04 -22.99 -16.16
C THR A 534 18.54 -23.17 -16.18
N ILE A 535 17.85 -22.55 -17.14
CA ILE A 535 16.38 -22.52 -17.21
C ILE A 535 15.87 -22.99 -18.58
N LYS A 536 14.72 -23.67 -18.56
CA LYS A 536 13.98 -24.15 -19.73
C LYS A 536 12.62 -23.46 -19.83
N GLU A 537 11.97 -23.60 -20.99
CA GLU A 537 10.60 -23.12 -21.16
C GLU A 537 9.65 -23.83 -20.16
N GLY A 538 8.80 -23.05 -19.48
CA GLY A 538 7.89 -23.56 -18.45
C GLY A 538 8.46 -23.60 -17.04
N ASP A 539 9.77 -23.39 -16.85
CA ASP A 539 10.38 -23.33 -15.51
C ASP A 539 9.80 -22.20 -14.68
N LYS A 540 9.62 -22.47 -13.38
CA LYS A 540 9.14 -21.49 -12.41
C LYS A 540 10.27 -20.55 -12.00
N ILE A 541 9.96 -19.27 -11.94
CA ILE A 541 10.84 -18.20 -11.47
C ILE A 541 10.13 -17.44 -10.36
N MET A 542 10.84 -16.56 -9.65
CA MET A 542 10.21 -15.78 -8.59
C MET A 542 9.03 -15.00 -9.15
N ASN A 543 7.85 -15.24 -8.59
CA ASN A 543 6.59 -14.63 -9.01
C ASN A 543 6.24 -14.88 -10.49
N GLY A 544 6.67 -15.98 -11.13
CA GLY A 544 6.46 -16.14 -12.56
C GLY A 544 6.90 -17.46 -13.19
N LYS A 545 6.96 -17.48 -14.52
CA LYS A 545 7.52 -18.59 -15.29
C LYS A 545 8.20 -18.14 -16.59
N VAL A 546 9.08 -18.99 -17.12
CA VAL A 546 9.66 -18.81 -18.46
C VAL A 546 8.59 -19.14 -19.51
N LEU A 547 8.28 -18.19 -20.39
CA LEU A 547 7.30 -18.39 -21.46
C LEU A 547 7.91 -19.02 -22.69
N LYS A 548 9.04 -18.45 -23.14
CA LYS A 548 9.67 -18.82 -24.40
C LYS A 548 11.13 -18.40 -24.42
N ILE A 549 11.99 -19.24 -24.97
CA ILE A 549 13.39 -18.94 -25.23
C ILE A 549 13.52 -18.80 -26.75
N THR A 550 14.16 -17.73 -27.22
CA THR A 550 14.52 -17.52 -28.63
C THR A 550 16.05 -17.58 -28.78
N GLN A 551 16.56 -17.45 -30.00
CA GLN A 551 18.02 -17.46 -30.23
C GLN A 551 18.73 -16.25 -29.62
N THR A 552 18.00 -15.17 -29.37
CA THR A 552 18.53 -13.88 -28.93
C THR A 552 18.02 -13.44 -27.57
N ASP A 553 16.83 -13.92 -27.16
CA ASP A 553 16.12 -13.37 -26.02
C ASP A 553 15.39 -14.45 -25.22
N VAL A 554 15.16 -14.19 -23.94
CA VAL A 554 14.32 -15.02 -23.07
C VAL A 554 13.11 -14.20 -22.63
N LEU A 555 11.92 -14.75 -22.84
CA LEU A 555 10.64 -14.17 -22.47
C LEU A 555 10.12 -14.79 -21.17
N PHE A 556 9.87 -13.93 -20.19
CA PHE A 556 9.35 -14.27 -18.87
C PHE A 556 7.93 -13.73 -18.71
N LEU A 557 7.10 -14.45 -17.94
CA LEU A 557 5.84 -13.95 -17.40
C LEU A 557 6.02 -13.75 -15.91
N ILE A 558 5.97 -12.49 -15.45
CA ILE A 558 6.10 -12.12 -14.04
C ILE A 558 4.75 -11.61 -13.54
N GLN A 559 4.32 -12.04 -12.37
CA GLN A 559 3.06 -11.72 -11.72
C GLN A 559 3.33 -11.03 -10.38
N GLU A 560 3.24 -9.70 -10.37
CA GLU A 560 3.44 -8.88 -9.17
C GLU A 560 2.14 -8.19 -8.79
N PHE A 561 1.76 -8.27 -7.51
CA PHE A 561 0.56 -7.59 -6.97
C PHE A 561 -0.74 -7.86 -7.75
N GLY A 562 -0.89 -9.06 -8.30
CA GLY A 562 -2.06 -9.45 -9.10
C GLY A 562 -2.05 -8.96 -10.55
N VAL A 563 -0.98 -8.30 -10.99
CA VAL A 563 -0.77 -7.86 -12.38
C VAL A 563 0.28 -8.75 -13.04
N SER A 564 -0.05 -9.28 -14.22
CA SER A 564 0.90 -10.07 -15.03
C SER A 564 1.57 -9.18 -16.08
N ARG A 565 2.91 -9.16 -16.12
CA ARG A 565 3.73 -8.47 -17.13
C ARG A 565 4.61 -9.45 -17.89
N ARG A 566 4.81 -9.19 -19.18
CA ARG A 566 5.81 -9.89 -20.00
C ARG A 566 7.12 -9.13 -19.92
N TYR A 567 8.20 -9.81 -19.61
CA TYR A 567 9.54 -9.24 -19.54
C TYR A 567 10.47 -10.00 -20.48
N SER A 568 11.25 -9.28 -21.28
CA SER A 568 12.18 -9.86 -22.26
C SER A 568 13.60 -9.50 -21.86
N MET A 569 14.48 -10.49 -21.78
CA MET A 569 15.90 -10.30 -21.50
C MET A 569 16.71 -10.72 -22.72
N GLY A 570 17.44 -9.77 -23.31
CA GLY A 570 18.24 -10.00 -24.52
C GLY A 570 19.69 -10.36 -24.22
N LEU A 571 20.27 -11.17 -25.11
CA LEU A 571 21.68 -11.57 -25.03
C LEU A 571 22.58 -10.33 -25.22
N PRO A 572 23.53 -10.06 -24.31
CA PRO A 572 24.45 -8.94 -24.46
C PRO A 572 25.35 -9.12 -25.70
N ASP A 573 25.54 -8.04 -26.48
CA ASP A 573 26.47 -8.05 -27.62
C ASP A 573 27.93 -8.17 -27.14
N LYS A 574 28.87 -8.44 -28.05
CA LYS A 574 30.33 -8.57 -27.78
C LYS A 574 30.95 -7.37 -27.04
N PHE A 575 30.26 -6.24 -26.98
CA PHE A 575 30.66 -5.02 -26.30
C PHE A 575 29.87 -4.71 -25.01
N GLY A 576 29.04 -5.64 -24.53
CA GLY A 576 28.22 -5.47 -23.31
C GLY A 576 27.00 -4.56 -23.48
N GLY A 577 26.62 -4.23 -24.72
CA GLY A 577 25.39 -3.51 -25.01
C GLY A 577 24.20 -4.47 -25.13
N GLN A 578 23.08 -4.16 -24.48
CA GLN A 578 21.80 -4.80 -24.78
C GLN A 578 21.34 -4.32 -26.16
N LYS A 579 20.97 -5.25 -27.05
CA LYS A 579 20.49 -4.94 -28.40
C LYS A 579 19.05 -4.43 -28.43
#